data_AF-A0A7J0CQY2-F1
#
_entry.id   AF-A0A7J0CQY2-F1
#
_cell.length_a   1.000
_cell.length_b   1.000
_cell.length_c   1.000
_cell.angle_alpha   90.00
_cell.angle_beta   90.00
_cell.angle_gamma   90.00
#
_symmetry.space_group_name_H-M   'P 1'
#
loop_
_entity.id
_entity.type
_entity.pdbx_description
1 polymer ?
#
loop_
_entity_poly.entity_id
_entity_poly.type
_entity_poly.pdbx_seq_one_letter_code
_entity_poly.pdbx_strand_id
1 'polypeptide(L)'
;MLTDPETAPALAEALAAAVEGLFGADPAEHPEYGRIVNERHFDRLTALLGSGTAVTGGAHDRETKYIAPTVLADVAPDAPVMGEEIFGPILPLVTVDGLDEAIGFINDRDKPLALYAFTDSPAVRERLLAETSSGGVGIGLPLAHLTVSDLPFGGVGESGMGSYHGRYSLETFSHRKAVLDTPLR
;
A
#
# COMPACT_ATOMS: atom_id res chain seq x y z
N MET A 1 5.66 4.23 -4.03
CA MET A 1 5.75 3.29 -5.16
C MET A 1 7.20 3.20 -5.58
N LEU A 2 7.72 1.99 -5.78
CA LEU A 2 9.07 1.78 -6.31
C LEU A 2 8.99 1.59 -7.82
N THR A 3 9.89 2.23 -8.57
CA THR A 3 9.96 2.17 -10.04
C THR A 3 11.40 2.42 -10.47
N ASP A 4 11.80 1.97 -11.66
CA ASP A 4 13.11 2.33 -12.20
C ASP A 4 13.14 3.79 -12.70
N PRO A 5 14.33 4.41 -12.80
CA PRO A 5 14.47 5.78 -13.28
C PRO A 5 13.91 6.03 -14.70
N GLU A 6 13.90 5.02 -15.56
CA GLU A 6 13.43 5.15 -16.96
C GLU A 6 11.89 5.22 -17.01
N THR A 7 11.22 4.42 -16.18
CA THR A 7 9.76 4.34 -16.11
C THR A 7 9.13 5.48 -15.30
N ALA A 8 9.86 6.03 -14.31
CA ALA A 8 9.33 7.00 -13.36
C ALA A 8 8.62 8.22 -13.99
N PRO A 9 9.15 8.89 -15.04
CA PRO A 9 8.49 10.06 -15.63
C PRO A 9 7.14 9.73 -16.27
N ALA A 10 7.07 8.65 -17.07
CA ALA A 10 5.85 8.23 -17.73
C ALA A 10 4.79 7.74 -16.72
N LEU A 11 5.23 7.06 -15.66
CA LEU A 11 4.37 6.64 -14.57
C LEU A 11 3.77 7.84 -13.81
N ALA A 12 4.59 8.86 -13.53
CA ALA A 12 4.12 10.07 -12.85
C ALA A 12 3.06 10.82 -13.66
N GLU A 13 3.27 10.95 -14.98
CA GLU A 13 2.29 11.53 -15.89
C GLU A 13 0.99 10.70 -15.95
N ALA A 14 1.10 9.38 -16.07
CA ALA A 14 -0.05 8.49 -16.08
C ALA A 14 -0.85 8.53 -14.77
N LEU A 15 -0.18 8.65 -13.63
CA LEU A 15 -0.83 8.81 -12.33
C LEU A 15 -1.53 10.17 -12.21
N ALA A 16 -0.92 11.26 -12.70
CA ALA A 16 -1.55 12.57 -12.73
C ALA A 16 -2.82 12.57 -13.60
N ALA A 17 -2.73 11.99 -14.80
CA ALA A 17 -3.89 11.83 -15.69
C ALA A 17 -4.97 10.93 -15.07
N ALA A 18 -4.59 9.86 -14.35
CA ALA A 18 -5.54 9.00 -13.66
C ALA A 18 -6.26 9.73 -12.52
N VAL A 19 -5.56 10.58 -11.75
CA VAL A 19 -6.16 11.42 -10.71
C VAL A 19 -7.22 12.34 -11.31
N GLU A 20 -6.89 13.04 -12.40
CA GLU A 20 -7.85 13.92 -13.10
C GLU A 20 -9.01 13.12 -13.71
N GLY A 21 -8.74 11.94 -14.28
CA GLY A 21 -9.79 11.07 -14.82
C GLY A 21 -10.76 10.52 -13.77
N LEU A 22 -10.31 10.32 -12.53
CA LEU A 22 -11.12 9.80 -11.43
C LEU A 22 -11.88 10.89 -10.69
N PHE A 23 -11.27 12.06 -10.46
CA PHE A 23 -11.81 13.09 -9.57
C PHE A 23 -12.11 14.42 -10.28
N GLY A 24 -11.83 14.52 -11.58
CA GLY A 24 -11.98 15.75 -12.36
C GLY A 24 -10.87 16.77 -12.07
N ALA A 25 -11.06 17.97 -12.65
CA ALA A 25 -10.11 19.08 -12.51
C ALA A 25 -10.07 19.68 -11.09
N ASP A 26 -11.13 19.50 -10.30
CA ASP A 26 -11.20 19.96 -8.92
C ASP A 26 -11.66 18.82 -7.98
N PRO A 27 -10.72 18.01 -7.46
CA PRO A 27 -11.02 16.95 -6.51
C PRO A 27 -11.65 17.44 -5.19
N ALA A 28 -11.56 18.73 -4.86
CA ALA A 28 -12.17 19.26 -3.64
C ALA A 28 -13.71 19.20 -3.72
N GLU A 29 -14.27 19.47 -4.89
CA GLU A 29 -15.72 19.45 -5.11
C GLU A 29 -16.25 18.05 -5.52
N HIS A 30 -15.36 17.05 -5.66
CA HIS A 30 -15.77 15.71 -6.08
C HIS A 30 -16.53 14.98 -4.94
N PRO A 31 -17.79 14.54 -5.16
CA PRO A 31 -18.64 14.02 -4.09
C PRO A 31 -18.17 12.69 -3.50
N GLU A 32 -17.37 11.92 -4.25
CA GLU A 32 -16.82 10.64 -3.80
C GLU A 32 -15.42 10.78 -3.18
N TYR A 33 -14.85 11.99 -3.14
CA TYR A 33 -13.53 12.22 -2.56
C TYR A 33 -13.62 12.50 -1.06
N GLY A 34 -12.89 11.70 -0.27
CA GLY A 34 -12.93 11.76 1.19
C GLY A 34 -12.30 13.03 1.80
N ARG A 35 -12.35 13.10 3.14
CA ARG A 35 -11.66 14.12 3.95
C ARG A 35 -10.86 13.45 5.05
N ILE A 36 -9.80 14.12 5.49
CA ILE A 36 -8.96 13.61 6.58
C ILE A 36 -9.77 13.60 7.88
N VAL A 37 -9.58 12.53 8.67
CA VAL A 37 -10.42 12.22 9.84
C VAL A 37 -10.45 13.32 10.91
N ASN A 38 -9.32 14.02 11.13
CA ASN A 38 -9.22 15.14 12.08
C ASN A 38 -8.01 16.04 11.77
N GLU A 39 -7.94 17.17 12.46
CA GLU A 39 -6.87 18.17 12.30
C GLU A 39 -5.47 17.60 12.59
N ARG A 40 -5.33 16.71 13.59
CA ARG A 40 -4.03 16.11 13.90
C ARG A 40 -3.48 15.28 12.73
N HIS A 41 -4.31 14.45 12.11
CA HIS A 41 -3.89 13.68 10.93
C HIS A 41 -3.69 14.58 9.71
N PHE A 42 -4.47 15.66 9.59
CA PHE A 42 -4.27 16.65 8.54
C PHE A 42 -2.90 17.32 8.66
N ASP A 43 -2.58 17.87 9.84
CA ASP A 43 -1.32 18.57 10.11
C ASP A 43 -0.11 17.64 9.92
N ARG A 44 -0.24 16.37 10.33
CA ARG A 44 0.79 15.35 10.07
C ARG A 44 1.00 15.11 8.58
N LEU A 45 -0.07 14.94 7.80
CA LEU A 45 0.01 14.68 6.36
C LEU A 45 0.56 15.86 5.57
N THR A 46 0.11 17.08 5.87
CA THR A 46 0.58 18.27 5.16
C THR A 46 2.06 18.55 5.41
N ALA A 47 2.59 18.17 6.57
CA ALA A 47 4.03 18.21 6.86
C ALA A 47 4.86 17.28 5.94
N LEU A 48 4.24 16.24 5.35
CA LEU A 48 4.93 15.31 4.44
C LEU A 48 5.00 15.82 2.99
N LEU A 49 4.16 16.79 2.61
CA LEU A 49 4.04 17.26 1.21
C LEU A 49 5.34 17.85 0.65
N GLY A 50 6.23 18.36 1.50
CA GLY A 50 7.53 18.89 1.12
C GLY A 50 8.64 17.84 0.91
N SER A 51 8.31 16.54 0.98
CA SER A 51 9.29 15.44 0.87
C SER A 51 9.74 15.12 -0.56
N GLY A 52 9.22 15.85 -1.55
CA GLY A 52 9.50 15.64 -2.96
C GLY A 52 8.83 16.70 -3.82
N THR A 53 8.80 16.48 -5.13
CA THR A 53 8.20 17.38 -6.11
C THR A 53 6.79 16.93 -6.46
N ALA A 54 5.77 17.76 -6.20
CA ALA A 54 4.40 17.42 -6.56
C ALA A 54 4.20 17.44 -8.08
N VAL A 55 3.88 16.28 -8.66
CA VAL A 55 3.52 16.12 -10.08
C VAL A 55 2.03 16.43 -10.31
N THR A 56 1.20 16.12 -9.31
CA THR A 56 -0.19 16.55 -9.21
C THR A 56 -0.55 16.72 -7.72
N GLY A 57 -1.60 17.49 -7.44
CA GLY A 57 -2.11 17.72 -6.08
C GLY A 57 -1.35 18.79 -5.29
N GLY A 58 -1.11 18.54 -4.01
CA GLY A 58 -0.43 19.46 -3.08
C GLY A 58 -1.34 20.53 -2.44
N ALA A 59 -2.44 20.90 -3.09
CA ALA A 59 -3.45 21.79 -2.50
C ALA A 59 -4.08 21.15 -1.25
N HIS A 60 -4.31 21.96 -0.21
CA HIS A 60 -4.89 21.49 1.03
C HIS A 60 -5.63 22.63 1.74
N ASP A 61 -6.68 22.27 2.48
CA ASP A 61 -7.45 23.17 3.32
C ASP A 61 -7.72 22.51 4.68
N ARG A 62 -7.23 23.16 5.74
CA ARG A 62 -7.33 22.67 7.11
C ARG A 62 -8.76 22.72 7.64
N GLU A 63 -9.56 23.71 7.24
CA GLU A 63 -10.93 23.88 7.73
C GLU A 63 -11.82 22.72 7.28
N THR A 64 -11.77 22.40 5.99
CA THR A 64 -12.49 21.24 5.43
C THR A 64 -11.76 19.90 5.61
N LYS A 65 -10.52 19.92 6.13
CA LYS A 65 -9.62 18.76 6.23
C LYS A 65 -9.39 18.09 4.87
N TYR A 66 -9.31 18.90 3.83
CA TYR A 66 -9.08 18.47 2.46
C TYR A 66 -7.60 18.45 2.14
N ILE A 67 -7.11 17.35 1.57
CA ILE A 67 -5.78 17.28 0.95
C ILE A 67 -6.02 16.71 -0.45
N ALA A 68 -5.55 17.40 -1.48
CA ALA A 68 -5.68 16.94 -2.86
C ALA A 68 -4.98 15.59 -3.07
N PRO A 69 -5.47 14.71 -3.98
CA PRO A 69 -4.75 13.51 -4.37
C PRO A 69 -3.39 13.91 -4.92
N THR A 70 -2.33 13.57 -4.18
CA THR A 70 -0.98 14.09 -4.43
C THR A 70 -0.04 12.97 -4.84
N VAL A 71 0.68 13.17 -5.93
CA VAL A 71 1.78 12.29 -6.36
C VAL A 71 3.07 13.08 -6.22
N LEU A 72 4.02 12.56 -5.43
CA LEU A 72 5.34 13.18 -5.24
C LEU A 72 6.38 12.40 -6.05
N ALA A 73 7.06 13.07 -6.97
CA ALA A 73 8.29 12.58 -7.60
C ALA A 73 9.53 13.04 -6.82
N ASP A 74 10.70 12.55 -7.24
CA ASP A 74 12.00 12.90 -6.65
C ASP A 74 12.08 12.70 -5.13
N VAL A 75 11.40 11.66 -4.63
CA VAL A 75 11.37 11.35 -3.20
C VAL A 75 12.60 10.54 -2.82
N ALA A 76 13.42 11.07 -1.91
CA ALA A 76 14.55 10.34 -1.37
C ALA A 76 14.07 9.13 -0.51
N PRO A 77 14.79 8.00 -0.51
CA PRO A 77 14.47 6.82 0.30
C PRO A 77 14.28 7.07 1.80
N ASP A 78 14.95 8.09 2.34
CA ASP A 78 14.97 8.51 3.74
C ASP A 78 14.15 9.79 4.00
N ALA A 79 13.40 10.29 3.00
CA ALA A 79 12.56 11.46 3.15
C ALA A 79 11.45 11.23 4.20
N PRO A 80 10.97 12.28 4.89
CA PRO A 80 9.96 12.13 5.95
C PRO A 80 8.71 11.34 5.54
N VAL A 81 8.22 11.51 4.31
CA VAL A 81 7.07 10.75 3.76
C VAL A 81 7.29 9.23 3.69
N MET A 82 8.54 8.77 3.73
CA MET A 82 8.94 7.36 3.72
C MET A 82 9.26 6.80 5.12
N GLY A 83 9.20 7.64 6.17
CA GLY A 83 9.56 7.26 7.53
C GLY A 83 8.43 6.65 8.36
N GLU A 84 7.18 6.84 7.94
CA GLU A 84 6.00 6.30 8.63
C GLU A 84 4.88 5.94 7.64
N GLU A 85 3.84 5.25 8.13
CA GLU A 85 2.67 4.97 7.31
C GLU A 85 1.92 6.27 6.96
N ILE A 86 1.77 6.50 5.65
CA ILE A 86 1.16 7.74 5.14
C ILE A 86 -0.29 7.85 5.57
N PHE A 87 -1.13 6.84 5.32
CA PHE A 87 -2.55 6.83 5.70
C PHE A 87 -3.32 8.09 5.26
N GLY A 88 -3.06 8.55 4.04
CA GLY A 88 -3.64 9.74 3.43
C GLY A 88 -3.33 9.82 1.93
N PRO A 89 -3.82 10.86 1.24
CA PRO A 89 -3.82 10.92 -0.22
C PRO A 89 -2.48 11.42 -0.80
N ILE A 90 -1.37 10.86 -0.34
CA ILE A 90 -0.01 11.21 -0.79
C ILE A 90 0.67 9.93 -1.28
N LEU A 91 1.07 9.91 -2.55
CA LEU A 91 1.73 8.78 -3.17
C LEU A 91 3.16 9.18 -3.59
N PRO A 92 4.18 8.83 -2.78
CA PRO A 92 5.57 9.08 -3.16
C PRO A 92 6.05 8.08 -4.22
N LEU A 93 6.82 8.55 -5.20
CA LEU A 93 7.55 7.75 -6.18
C LEU A 93 9.03 7.76 -5.79
N VAL A 94 9.57 6.58 -5.52
CA VAL A 94 10.99 6.38 -5.19
C VAL A 94 11.60 5.55 -6.31
N THR A 95 12.67 6.04 -6.90
CA THR A 95 13.40 5.33 -7.96
C THR A 95 14.37 4.32 -7.36
N VAL A 96 14.43 3.12 -7.94
CA VAL A 96 15.37 2.05 -7.57
C VAL A 96 15.97 1.40 -8.82
N ASP A 97 17.24 0.98 -8.76
CA ASP A 97 17.98 0.39 -9.88
C ASP A 97 17.67 -1.10 -10.03
N GLY A 98 16.43 -1.40 -10.38
CA GLY A 98 15.95 -2.73 -10.71
C GLY A 98 15.48 -3.56 -9.53
N LEU A 99 15.26 -4.85 -9.79
CA LEU A 99 14.56 -5.75 -8.87
C LEU A 99 15.33 -6.03 -7.58
N ASP A 100 16.65 -6.19 -7.65
CA ASP A 100 17.47 -6.52 -6.48
C ASP A 100 17.42 -5.39 -5.44
N GLU A 101 17.53 -4.15 -5.89
CA GLU A 101 17.40 -2.99 -5.02
C GLU A 101 15.97 -2.85 -4.49
N ALA A 102 14.94 -3.10 -5.31
CA ALA A 102 13.56 -3.07 -4.86
C ALA A 102 13.30 -4.11 -3.74
N ILE A 103 13.81 -5.33 -3.88
CA ILE A 103 13.70 -6.38 -2.87
C ILE A 103 14.46 -5.99 -1.60
N GLY A 104 15.69 -5.48 -1.73
CA GLY A 104 16.48 -4.97 -0.60
C GLY A 104 15.74 -3.85 0.14
N PHE A 105 15.19 -2.88 -0.59
CA PHE A 105 14.42 -1.77 -0.06
C PHE A 105 13.22 -2.23 0.78
N ILE A 106 12.50 -3.26 0.30
CA ILE A 106 11.35 -3.85 0.99
C ILE A 106 11.81 -4.57 2.27
N ASN A 107 12.86 -5.38 2.18
CA ASN A 107 13.34 -6.21 3.29
C ASN A 107 14.04 -5.42 4.40
N ASP A 108 14.59 -4.24 4.09
CA ASP A 108 15.17 -3.33 5.08
C ASP A 108 14.12 -2.59 5.94
N ARG A 109 12.83 -2.86 5.70
CA ARG A 109 11.69 -2.25 6.41
C ARG A 109 10.81 -3.32 7.05
N ASP A 110 9.94 -2.87 7.94
CA ASP A 110 8.96 -3.73 8.57
C ASP A 110 8.04 -4.38 7.54
N LYS A 111 7.70 -5.65 7.80
CA LYS A 111 6.90 -6.48 6.90
C LYS A 111 5.52 -5.86 6.68
N PRO A 112 5.16 -5.47 5.44
CA PRO A 112 3.91 -4.78 5.20
C PRO A 112 2.71 -5.73 5.23
N LEU A 113 1.54 -5.16 5.49
CA LEU A 113 0.28 -5.92 5.41
C LEU A 113 0.03 -6.44 3.99
N ALA A 114 0.34 -5.63 2.97
CA ALA A 114 0.20 -6.01 1.57
C ALA A 114 1.42 -5.55 0.76
N LEU A 115 1.84 -6.40 -0.17
CA LEU A 115 2.79 -6.07 -1.22
C LEU A 115 2.06 -6.10 -2.57
N TYR A 116 2.33 -5.12 -3.43
CA TYR A 116 1.78 -5.07 -4.78
C TYR A 116 2.88 -5.00 -5.81
N ALA A 117 2.71 -5.73 -6.91
CA ALA A 117 3.64 -5.69 -8.03
C ALA A 117 2.89 -5.63 -9.36
N PHE A 118 3.39 -4.80 -10.28
CA PHE A 118 2.90 -4.70 -11.64
C PHE A 118 4.00 -5.21 -12.57
N THR A 119 3.86 -6.45 -13.05
CA THR A 119 4.83 -7.08 -13.94
C THR A 119 4.15 -8.19 -14.73
N ASP A 120 4.57 -8.37 -15.98
CA ASP A 120 4.23 -9.52 -16.82
C ASP A 120 5.31 -10.62 -16.76
N SER A 121 6.46 -10.35 -16.13
CA SER A 121 7.59 -11.27 -16.04
C SER A 121 7.36 -12.33 -14.96
N PRO A 122 7.28 -13.62 -15.32
CA PRO A 122 7.15 -14.70 -14.35
C PRO A 122 8.35 -14.76 -13.39
N ALA A 123 9.56 -14.46 -13.89
CA ALA A 123 10.78 -14.46 -13.09
C ALA A 123 10.75 -13.36 -12.02
N VAL A 124 10.30 -12.15 -12.37
CA VAL A 124 10.15 -11.05 -11.39
C VAL A 124 9.13 -11.43 -10.32
N ARG A 125 7.98 -11.99 -10.74
CA ARG A 125 6.94 -12.45 -9.82
C ARG A 125 7.45 -13.52 -8.85
N GLU A 126 8.14 -14.54 -9.36
CA GLU A 126 8.67 -15.64 -8.54
C GLU A 126 9.64 -15.10 -7.48
N ARG A 127 10.58 -14.25 -7.89
CA ARG A 127 11.57 -13.65 -6.99
C ARG A 127 10.92 -12.79 -5.92
N LEU A 128 9.97 -11.91 -6.26
CA LEU A 128 9.25 -11.10 -5.27
C LEU A 128 8.54 -11.97 -4.23
N LEU A 129 7.90 -13.07 -4.65
CA LEU A 129 7.20 -13.98 -3.74
C LEU A 129 8.16 -14.81 -2.86
N ALA A 130 9.34 -15.16 -3.38
CA ALA A 130 10.31 -15.99 -2.67
C ALA A 130 11.22 -15.19 -1.73
N GLU A 131 11.52 -13.94 -2.08
CA GLU A 131 12.57 -13.13 -1.44
C GLU A 131 12.00 -12.03 -0.54
N THR A 132 10.68 -11.86 -0.44
CA THR A 132 10.04 -10.89 0.47
C THR A 132 9.01 -11.55 1.40
N SER A 133 8.57 -10.82 2.43
CA SER A 133 7.56 -11.30 3.38
C SER A 133 6.51 -10.20 3.66
N SER A 134 5.24 -10.50 3.40
CA SER A 134 4.10 -9.62 3.65
C SER A 134 2.87 -10.44 4.08
N GLY A 135 1.83 -9.77 4.58
CA GLY A 135 0.56 -10.43 4.93
C GLY A 135 -0.15 -11.02 3.70
N GLY A 136 -0.20 -10.26 2.61
CA GLY A 136 -0.69 -10.70 1.30
C GLY A 136 0.10 -10.08 0.15
N VAL A 137 -0.05 -10.67 -1.05
CA VAL A 137 0.55 -10.17 -2.29
C VAL A 137 -0.51 -10.07 -3.38
N GLY A 138 -0.62 -8.89 -4.01
CA GLY A 138 -1.45 -8.68 -5.20
C GLY A 138 -0.61 -8.38 -6.44
N ILE A 139 -0.84 -9.10 -7.53
CA ILE A 139 -0.15 -8.88 -8.81
C ILE A 139 -1.12 -8.23 -9.79
N GLY A 140 -0.77 -7.06 -10.32
CA GLY A 140 -1.53 -6.33 -11.34
C GLY A 140 -2.81 -5.64 -10.87
N LEU A 141 -3.30 -5.92 -9.65
CA LEU A 141 -4.50 -5.29 -9.11
C LEU A 141 -4.41 -5.13 -7.58
N PRO A 142 -4.19 -3.90 -7.09
CA PRO A 142 -4.22 -3.60 -5.66
C PRO A 142 -5.60 -3.87 -5.05
N LEU A 143 -5.64 -4.15 -3.74
CA LEU A 143 -6.85 -4.37 -2.92
C LEU A 143 -7.73 -5.58 -3.28
N ALA A 144 -7.70 -6.11 -4.51
CA ALA A 144 -8.62 -7.18 -4.93
C ALA A 144 -8.48 -8.48 -4.13
N HIS A 145 -7.30 -8.78 -3.58
CA HIS A 145 -7.10 -9.94 -2.71
C HIS A 145 -7.97 -9.89 -1.44
N LEU A 146 -8.37 -8.70 -0.98
CA LEU A 146 -9.24 -8.51 0.19
C LEU A 146 -10.68 -8.98 -0.07
N THR A 147 -11.12 -9.01 -1.34
CA THR A 147 -12.50 -9.37 -1.70
C THR A 147 -12.69 -10.86 -1.95
N VAL A 148 -11.62 -11.65 -1.89
CA VAL A 148 -11.65 -13.10 -2.13
C VAL A 148 -11.78 -13.83 -0.80
N SER A 149 -12.98 -14.34 -0.49
CA SER A 149 -13.28 -15.00 0.80
C SER A 149 -12.43 -16.24 1.11
N ASP A 150 -11.86 -16.86 0.09
CA ASP A 150 -11.03 -18.07 0.19
C ASP A 150 -9.55 -17.77 0.45
N LEU A 151 -9.16 -16.49 0.40
CA LEU A 151 -7.84 -16.04 0.83
C LEU A 151 -7.90 -15.60 2.30
N PRO A 152 -6.99 -16.08 3.16
CA PRO A 152 -6.88 -15.55 4.51
C PRO A 152 -6.39 -14.11 4.44
N PHE A 153 -7.00 -13.23 5.23
CA PHE A 153 -6.55 -11.85 5.39
C PHE A 153 -5.97 -11.65 6.79
N GLY A 154 -4.72 -11.21 6.84
CA GLY A 154 -3.96 -11.03 8.08
C GLY A 154 -2.56 -10.50 7.78
N GLY A 155 -1.90 -10.01 8.83
CA GLY A 155 -0.53 -9.50 8.76
C GLY A 155 0.52 -10.53 9.18
N VAL A 156 1.78 -10.10 9.12
CA VAL A 156 2.94 -10.86 9.60
C VAL A 156 3.98 -9.89 10.18
N GLY A 157 4.52 -10.19 11.36
CA GLY A 157 5.46 -9.28 12.05
C GLY A 157 4.75 -8.01 12.52
N GLU A 158 5.32 -6.84 12.24
CA GLU A 158 4.75 -5.55 12.67
C GLU A 158 3.39 -5.24 12.01
N SER A 159 3.07 -5.85 10.88
CA SER A 159 1.72 -5.72 10.27
C SER A 159 0.64 -6.57 10.96
N GLY A 160 1.00 -7.43 11.91
CA GLY A 160 0.07 -8.19 12.75
C GLY A 160 0.34 -9.69 12.81
N MET A 161 -0.62 -10.42 13.40
CA MET A 161 -0.59 -11.88 13.52
C MET A 161 -1.99 -12.49 13.36
N GLY A 162 -2.04 -13.77 12.99
CA GLY A 162 -3.27 -14.48 12.72
C GLY A 162 -3.93 -14.01 11.42
N SER A 163 -5.09 -14.59 11.09
CA SER A 163 -5.83 -14.24 9.88
C SER A 163 -7.31 -14.56 10.03
N TYR A 164 -8.15 -13.91 9.25
CA TYR A 164 -9.58 -14.18 9.15
C TYR A 164 -10.03 -14.13 7.68
N HIS A 165 -11.34 -13.97 7.44
CA HIS A 165 -12.08 -14.17 6.18
C HIS A 165 -12.59 -15.59 5.98
N GLY A 166 -13.81 -15.71 5.43
CA GLY A 166 -14.44 -16.98 5.06
C GLY A 166 -14.28 -18.06 6.13
N ARG A 167 -13.73 -19.21 5.72
CA ARG A 167 -13.44 -20.33 6.63
C ARG A 167 -12.43 -19.98 7.73
N TYR A 168 -11.45 -19.11 7.45
CA TYR A 168 -10.40 -18.76 8.41
C TYR A 168 -10.96 -17.97 9.60
N SER A 169 -12.03 -17.20 9.42
CA SER A 169 -12.74 -16.59 10.55
C SER A 169 -13.30 -17.66 11.49
N LEU A 170 -13.92 -18.72 10.96
CA LEU A 170 -14.43 -19.81 11.78
C LEU A 170 -13.31 -20.51 12.53
N GLU A 171 -12.18 -20.75 11.86
CA GLU A 171 -11.00 -21.37 12.47
C GLU A 171 -10.41 -20.51 13.59
N THR A 172 -10.28 -19.20 13.37
CA THR A 172 -9.74 -18.24 14.32
C THR A 172 -10.61 -18.07 15.56
N PHE A 173 -11.93 -18.09 15.40
CA PHE A 173 -12.88 -17.95 16.51
C PHE A 173 -13.38 -19.28 17.09
N SER A 174 -12.74 -20.40 16.72
CA SER A 174 -13.09 -21.74 17.23
C SER A 174 -11.91 -22.41 17.94
N HIS A 175 -12.21 -23.26 18.91
CA HIS A 175 -11.24 -24.19 19.47
C HIS A 175 -11.26 -25.52 18.70
N ARG A 176 -10.17 -25.84 18.00
CA ARG A 176 -9.98 -27.14 17.31
C ARG A 176 -9.64 -28.25 18.31
N LYS A 177 -10.65 -28.84 18.93
CA LYS A 177 -10.50 -29.90 19.94
C LYS A 177 -10.03 -31.22 19.32
N ALA A 178 -8.81 -31.66 19.64
CA ALA A 178 -8.32 -32.99 19.30
C ALA A 178 -9.04 -34.08 20.12
N VAL A 179 -9.43 -35.18 19.47
CA VAL A 179 -10.04 -36.36 20.10
C VAL A 179 -9.36 -37.60 19.55
N LEU A 180 -8.82 -38.44 20.42
CA LEU A 180 -8.31 -39.78 20.11
C LEU A 180 -9.15 -40.79 20.88
N ASP A 181 -9.70 -41.77 20.18
CA ASP A 181 -10.46 -42.88 20.77
C ASP A 181 -9.79 -44.20 20.37
N THR A 182 -9.39 -44.99 21.37
CA THR A 182 -8.74 -46.29 21.19
C THR A 182 -9.61 -47.39 21.80
N PRO A 183 -9.90 -48.49 21.08
CA PRO A 183 -10.66 -49.60 21.62
C PRO A 183 -10.05 -50.16 22.91
N LEU A 184 -10.90 -50.45 23.89
CA LEU A 184 -10.50 -51.03 25.19
C LEU A 184 -10.42 -52.57 25.18
N ARG A 185 -10.44 -53.20 24.00
CA ARG A 185 -10.34 -54.66 23.81
C ARG A 185 -9.54 -54.99 22.58
#